data_AF-A0A1D8TU01-F1
#
_entry.id   AF-A0A1D8TU01-F1
#
_cell.length_a   1.000
_cell.length_b   1.000
_cell.length_c   1.000
_cell.angle_alpha   90.00
_cell.angle_beta   90.00
_cell.angle_gamma   90.00
#
_symmetry.space_group_name_H-M   'P 1'
#
loop_
_entity.id
_entity.type
_entity.pdbx_description
1 polymer ?
#
loop_
_entity_poly.entity_id
_entity_poly.type
_entity_poly.pdbx_seq_one_letter_code
_entity_poly.pdbx_strand_id
1 'polypeptide(L)'
;MFSLGSTTQVGDFRVDTKYLVTDVNGDGNSDLVELWNNTDKFFAATWISDGQGGFSLGGNTQVGDFRVDTKYLVTDVNGDGNSDLVELWNNTDKFFAATWISDGQGGLTLGGNTEVGDFRVDTDYLVTDVNGDGNSDLVELWNNTDKFFAATWISDGQGGLTLGGNTQVGDFRVDTDYLVTDVNGDGNSDLVELWNNTDKFFAATWISDGQGGLTLGSNTQVGDFRVDTDYLVTDVNGDGNSDLVELWNNNNNFFAATWISDGQGGFSLGSNTQVGDFRVDTDYLVTDVNGDGNSDLVELWNNNNNFFAATWISDGQGGFSLGSNTQVGDFRVDTDYLVTDVNGDSKSDLVELWNNTDNFFATTWLSI
;
A
#
# COMPACT_ATOMS: atom_id res chain seq x y z
N MET A 1 -21.11 -6.05 0.88
CA MET A 1 -21.37 -6.83 2.13
C MET A 1 -20.35 -7.95 2.16
N PHE A 2 -19.87 -8.34 3.33
CA PHE A 2 -18.88 -9.41 3.43
C PHE A 2 -19.54 -10.73 3.88
N SER A 3 -19.05 -11.84 3.38
CA SER A 3 -19.46 -13.19 3.77
C SER A 3 -18.25 -14.06 4.06
N LEU A 4 -18.30 -14.91 5.08
CA LEU A 4 -17.15 -15.75 5.42
C LEU A 4 -16.79 -16.68 4.24
N GLY A 5 -15.57 -16.55 3.73
CA GLY A 5 -14.99 -17.42 2.71
C GLY A 5 -14.34 -18.64 3.37
N SER A 6 -13.14 -18.46 3.92
CA SER A 6 -12.40 -19.53 4.59
C SER A 6 -11.63 -19.05 5.82
N THR A 7 -11.16 -20.00 6.64
CA THR A 7 -10.09 -19.76 7.61
C THR A 7 -8.99 -20.78 7.35
N THR A 8 -7.81 -20.30 6.96
CA THR A 8 -6.66 -21.11 6.58
C THR A 8 -5.52 -20.88 7.56
N GLN A 9 -4.83 -21.93 8.00
CA GLN A 9 -3.56 -21.79 8.72
C GLN A 9 -2.44 -21.43 7.73
N VAL A 10 -1.77 -20.30 7.94
CA VAL A 10 -0.77 -19.73 7.01
C VAL A 10 0.61 -19.59 7.67
N GLY A 11 0.94 -20.50 8.58
CA GLY A 11 2.24 -20.53 9.25
C GLY A 11 2.15 -20.89 10.73
N ASP A 12 3.30 -20.90 11.38
CA ASP A 12 3.39 -20.96 12.84
C ASP A 12 3.42 -19.53 13.38
N PHE A 13 2.92 -19.31 14.58
CA PHE A 13 3.06 -18.01 15.23
C PHE A 13 4.53 -17.75 15.61
N ARG A 14 5.10 -16.66 15.06
CA ARG A 14 6.41 -16.12 15.46
C ARG A 14 6.26 -14.61 15.63
N VAL A 15 6.90 -14.08 16.68
CA VAL A 15 6.74 -12.67 17.09
C VAL A 15 7.12 -11.68 15.97
N ASP A 16 8.09 -12.04 15.13
CA ASP A 16 8.61 -11.18 14.07
C ASP A 16 8.05 -11.54 12.67
N THR A 17 6.95 -12.29 12.61
CA THR A 17 6.32 -12.65 11.32
C THR A 17 5.59 -11.45 10.76
N LYS A 18 5.76 -11.20 9.46
CA LYS A 18 4.99 -10.21 8.70
C LYS A 18 4.32 -10.88 7.52
N TYR A 19 3.18 -10.37 7.10
CA TYR A 19 2.51 -10.80 5.87
C TYR A 19 2.40 -9.63 4.93
N LEU A 20 2.69 -9.89 3.67
CA LEU A 20 2.38 -9.00 2.55
C LEU A 20 1.29 -9.66 1.71
N VAL A 21 0.47 -8.85 1.04
CA VAL A 21 -0.60 -9.30 0.15
C VAL A 21 -0.26 -8.86 -1.26
N THR A 22 -0.29 -9.80 -2.21
CA THR A 22 0.08 -9.54 -3.60
C THR A 22 -0.26 -10.75 -4.48
N ASP A 23 -0.50 -10.56 -5.78
CA ASP A 23 -0.63 -11.70 -6.72
C ASP A 23 0.77 -12.17 -7.13
N VAL A 24 1.26 -13.27 -6.54
CA VAL A 24 2.63 -13.76 -6.78
C VAL A 24 2.68 -14.69 -7.99
N ASN A 25 1.54 -15.09 -8.56
CA ASN A 25 1.45 -16.11 -9.60
C ASN A 25 0.76 -15.64 -10.90
N GLY A 26 0.29 -14.39 -10.93
CA GLY A 26 -0.32 -13.73 -12.06
C GLY A 26 -1.68 -14.30 -12.46
N ASP A 27 -2.38 -14.96 -11.53
CA ASP A 27 -3.69 -15.58 -11.79
C ASP A 27 -4.88 -14.64 -11.52
N GLY A 28 -4.61 -13.43 -11.03
CA GLY A 28 -5.59 -12.40 -10.70
C GLY A 28 -6.18 -12.52 -9.30
N ASN A 29 -5.77 -13.52 -8.51
CA ASN A 29 -6.10 -13.65 -7.10
C ASN A 29 -4.90 -13.20 -6.26
N SER A 30 -5.14 -12.39 -5.24
CA SER A 30 -4.10 -12.02 -4.30
C SER A 30 -3.74 -13.18 -3.38
N ASP A 31 -2.44 -13.39 -3.25
CA ASP A 31 -1.77 -14.35 -2.39
C ASP A 31 -1.23 -13.68 -1.13
N LEU A 32 -0.68 -14.49 -0.21
CA LEU A 32 0.06 -13.98 0.96
C LEU A 32 1.54 -14.34 0.88
N VAL A 33 2.41 -13.42 1.29
CA VAL A 33 3.84 -13.66 1.49
C VAL A 33 4.15 -13.54 2.98
N GLU A 34 4.36 -14.68 3.64
CA GLU A 34 4.80 -14.79 5.03
C GLU A 34 6.32 -14.58 5.10
N LEU A 35 6.74 -13.47 5.70
CA LEU A 35 8.13 -13.17 6.00
C LEU A 35 8.45 -13.60 7.44
N TRP A 36 9.41 -14.51 7.59
CA TRP A 36 9.78 -15.06 8.89
C TRP A 36 11.27 -15.33 9.00
N ASN A 37 11.78 -15.33 10.23
CA ASN A 37 13.20 -15.60 10.49
C ASN A 37 13.44 -17.01 11.06
N ASN A 38 14.58 -17.58 10.71
CA ASN A 38 15.08 -18.82 11.29
C ASN A 38 16.60 -18.80 11.32
N THR A 39 17.19 -18.86 12.52
CA THR A 39 18.63 -19.04 12.71
C THR A 39 19.46 -18.09 11.84
N ASP A 40 19.23 -16.79 12.01
CA ASP A 40 19.90 -15.69 11.31
C ASP A 40 19.63 -15.58 9.79
N LYS A 41 18.60 -16.26 9.27
CA LYS A 41 18.14 -16.13 7.88
C LYS A 41 16.69 -15.67 7.82
N PHE A 42 16.35 -14.89 6.80
CA PHE A 42 14.96 -14.60 6.46
C PHE A 42 14.44 -15.56 5.39
N PHE A 43 13.16 -15.88 5.50
CA PHE A 43 12.43 -16.73 4.58
C PHE A 43 11.14 -16.02 4.18
N ALA A 44 10.76 -16.18 2.92
CA ALA A 44 9.50 -15.77 2.34
C ALA A 44 8.73 -17.04 1.94
N ALA A 45 7.66 -17.35 2.66
CA ALA A 45 6.74 -18.41 2.30
C ALA A 45 5.54 -17.82 1.57
N THR A 46 5.28 -18.29 0.35
CA THR A 46 4.17 -17.82 -0.47
C THR A 46 2.98 -18.75 -0.28
N TRP A 47 1.84 -18.18 0.09
CA TRP A 47 0.58 -18.87 0.30
C TRP A 47 -0.37 -18.48 -0.84
N ILE A 48 -0.53 -19.39 -1.79
CA ILE A 48 -1.28 -19.20 -3.02
C ILE A 48 -2.78 -19.34 -2.76
N SER A 49 -3.57 -18.36 -3.19
CA SER A 49 -5.02 -18.40 -3.13
C SER A 49 -5.58 -19.55 -3.96
N ASP A 50 -6.64 -20.20 -3.47
CA ASP A 50 -7.38 -21.20 -4.23
C ASP A 50 -8.53 -20.62 -5.06
N GLY A 51 -8.66 -19.29 -5.09
CA GLY A 51 -9.73 -18.56 -5.76
C GLY A 51 -11.11 -18.73 -5.11
N GLN A 52 -11.18 -19.34 -3.92
CA GLN A 52 -12.40 -19.54 -3.13
C GLN A 52 -12.23 -19.02 -1.69
N GLY A 53 -11.20 -18.18 -1.49
CA GLY A 53 -10.83 -17.58 -0.21
C GLY A 53 -9.93 -18.45 0.67
N GLY A 54 -9.52 -19.65 0.24
CA GLY A 54 -8.52 -20.47 0.92
C GLY A 54 -7.10 -20.19 0.41
N PHE A 55 -6.09 -20.60 1.19
CA PHE A 55 -4.69 -20.49 0.79
C PHE A 55 -3.95 -21.84 0.88
N SER A 56 -2.92 -22.02 0.07
CA SER A 56 -2.06 -23.19 0.09
C SER A 56 -0.59 -22.82 -0.11
N LEU A 57 0.33 -23.47 0.62
CA LEU A 57 1.74 -23.17 0.50
C LEU A 57 2.26 -23.50 -0.91
N GLY A 58 2.70 -22.48 -1.65
CA GLY A 58 3.34 -22.61 -2.97
C GLY A 58 4.85 -22.81 -2.86
N GLY A 59 5.53 -21.98 -2.07
CA GLY A 59 6.97 -22.03 -1.89
C GLY A 59 7.44 -21.48 -0.54
N ASN A 60 8.70 -21.73 -0.19
CA ASN A 60 9.35 -21.17 0.98
C ASN A 60 10.82 -20.92 0.69
N THR A 61 11.15 -19.69 0.32
CA THR A 61 12.44 -19.29 -0.22
C THR A 61 13.23 -18.54 0.84
N GLN A 62 14.53 -18.83 0.98
CA GLN A 62 15.42 -18.01 1.82
C GLN A 62 15.75 -16.69 1.12
N VAL A 63 15.34 -15.55 1.69
CA VAL A 63 15.43 -14.21 1.09
C VAL A 63 16.40 -13.30 1.85
N GLY A 64 17.66 -13.75 1.93
CA GLY A 64 18.75 -13.01 2.57
C GLY A 64 19.07 -13.45 4.00
N ASP A 65 19.82 -12.59 4.69
CA ASP A 65 20.24 -12.78 6.09
C ASP A 65 19.31 -12.00 7.01
N PHE A 66 19.09 -12.50 8.23
CA PHE A 66 18.31 -11.78 9.22
C PHE A 66 19.03 -10.50 9.64
N ARG A 67 18.35 -9.36 9.47
CA ARG A 67 18.77 -8.06 9.96
C ARG A 67 17.53 -7.36 10.53
N VAL A 68 17.71 -6.73 11.68
CA VAL A 68 16.58 -6.13 12.43
C VAL A 68 15.88 -5.06 11.62
N ASP A 69 16.63 -4.30 10.81
CA ASP A 69 16.12 -3.15 10.07
C ASP A 69 15.87 -3.45 8.58
N THR A 70 15.75 -4.73 8.19
CA THR A 70 15.37 -5.08 6.81
C THR A 70 13.90 -4.74 6.55
N LYS A 71 13.64 -4.02 5.47
CA LYS A 71 12.29 -3.79 4.93
C LYS A 71 12.06 -4.71 3.73
N TYR A 72 10.80 -5.08 3.52
CA TYR A 72 10.38 -5.88 2.38
C TYR A 72 9.17 -5.21 1.72
N LEU A 73 9.19 -5.11 0.39
CA LEU A 73 8.11 -4.59 -0.43
C LEU A 73 7.72 -5.64 -1.47
N VAL A 74 6.49 -5.60 -1.95
CA VAL A 74 5.98 -6.49 -3.02
C VAL A 74 5.52 -5.66 -4.20
N THR A 75 5.93 -6.05 -5.41
CA THR A 75 5.66 -5.30 -6.64
C THR A 75 6.10 -6.11 -7.86
N ASP A 76 5.50 -5.92 -9.03
CA ASP A 76 5.97 -6.54 -10.28
C ASP A 76 7.16 -5.74 -10.84
N VAL A 77 8.39 -6.20 -10.56
CA VAL A 77 9.62 -5.47 -10.95
C VAL A 77 10.04 -5.76 -12.38
N ASN A 78 9.43 -6.76 -13.03
CA ASN A 78 9.85 -7.27 -14.34
C ASN A 78 8.76 -7.22 -15.43
N GLY A 79 7.56 -6.75 -15.07
CA GLY A 79 6.42 -6.54 -15.95
C GLY A 79 5.82 -7.84 -16.48
N ASP A 80 6.02 -8.98 -15.79
CA ASP A 80 5.51 -10.28 -16.22
C ASP A 80 4.12 -10.63 -15.68
N GLY A 81 3.56 -9.76 -14.84
CA GLY A 81 2.26 -9.91 -14.19
C GLY A 81 2.30 -10.67 -12.87
N ASN A 82 3.46 -11.19 -12.46
CA ASN A 82 3.66 -11.77 -11.13
C ASN A 82 4.33 -10.73 -10.23
N SER A 83 3.84 -10.61 -9.00
CA SER A 83 4.48 -9.73 -8.03
C SER A 83 5.74 -10.38 -7.46
N ASP A 84 6.80 -9.60 -7.43
CA ASP A 84 8.11 -9.94 -6.90
C ASP A 84 8.29 -9.42 -5.47
N LEU A 85 9.40 -9.80 -4.83
CA LEU A 85 9.77 -9.32 -3.50
C LEU A 85 11.04 -8.47 -3.56
N VAL A 86 11.00 -7.26 -2.99
CA VAL A 86 12.17 -6.37 -2.86
C VAL A 86 12.63 -6.36 -1.40
N GLU A 87 13.81 -6.90 -1.14
CA GLU A 87 14.51 -6.83 0.15
C GLU A 87 15.35 -5.56 0.22
N LEU A 88 15.13 -4.70 1.22
CA LEU A 88 15.87 -3.47 1.46
C LEU A 88 16.62 -3.56 2.77
N TRP A 89 17.93 -3.33 2.75
CA TRP A 89 18.75 -3.33 3.97
C TRP A 89 19.92 -2.36 3.85
N ASN A 90 20.45 -1.96 5.00
CA ASN A 90 21.71 -1.23 5.04
C ASN A 90 22.90 -2.16 5.30
N ASN A 91 24.03 -1.82 4.71
CA ASN A 91 25.31 -2.42 5.04
C ASN A 91 26.36 -1.32 5.19
N THR A 92 26.78 -1.09 6.43
CA THR A 92 27.70 0.00 6.80
C THR A 92 27.08 1.36 6.44
N ASP A 93 27.54 2.00 5.36
CA ASP A 93 27.18 3.37 4.98
C ASP A 93 26.31 3.42 3.71
N LYS A 94 25.75 2.28 3.28
CA LYS A 94 25.01 2.13 2.02
C LYS A 94 23.72 1.35 2.20
N PHE A 95 22.70 1.68 1.43
CA PHE A 95 21.50 0.84 1.27
C PHE A 95 21.63 -0.05 0.05
N PHE A 96 21.02 -1.23 0.13
CA PHE A 96 20.94 -2.22 -0.94
C PHE A 96 19.50 -2.67 -1.12
N ALA A 97 19.14 -2.90 -2.38
CA ALA A 97 17.88 -3.49 -2.80
C ALA A 97 18.17 -4.81 -3.54
N ALA A 98 17.73 -5.93 -2.99
CA ALA A 98 17.70 -7.21 -3.71
C ALA A 98 16.30 -7.48 -4.21
N THR A 99 16.18 -7.76 -5.50
CA THR A 99 14.94 -8.14 -6.16
C THR A 99 14.89 -9.65 -6.27
N TRP A 100 13.83 -10.24 -5.73
CA TRP A 100 13.57 -11.66 -5.75
C TRP A 100 12.38 -11.92 -6.67
N ILE A 101 12.68 -12.42 -7.86
CA ILE A 101 11.73 -12.62 -8.96
C ILE A 101 10.89 -13.87 -8.72
N SER A 102 9.57 -13.73 -8.83
CA SER A 102 8.63 -14.86 -8.77
C SER A 102 8.79 -15.79 -9.96
N ASP A 103 8.67 -17.09 -9.73
CA ASP A 103 8.58 -18.09 -10.80
C ASP A 103 7.13 -18.37 -11.25
N GLY A 104 6.17 -17.59 -10.73
CA GLY A 104 4.74 -17.75 -10.97
C GLY A 104 4.13 -18.99 -10.33
N GLN A 105 4.86 -19.71 -9.48
CA GLN A 105 4.41 -20.94 -8.79
C GLN A 105 4.69 -20.87 -7.27
N GLY A 106 5.08 -19.70 -6.76
CA GLY A 106 5.41 -19.43 -5.36
C GLY A 106 6.90 -19.54 -5.01
N GLY A 107 7.75 -19.92 -5.96
CA GLY A 107 9.20 -19.81 -5.79
C GLY A 107 9.67 -18.39 -6.04
N LEU A 108 10.72 -17.96 -5.33
CA LEU A 108 11.40 -16.69 -5.56
C LEU A 108 12.87 -16.94 -5.92
N THR A 109 13.42 -16.18 -6.87
CA THR A 109 14.83 -16.28 -7.29
C THR A 109 15.47 -14.90 -7.34
N LEU A 110 16.67 -14.74 -6.80
CA LEU A 110 17.40 -13.47 -6.85
C LEU A 110 17.65 -13.03 -8.30
N GLY A 111 17.04 -11.92 -8.72
CA GLY A 111 17.24 -11.29 -10.03
C GLY A 111 18.41 -10.29 -9.99
N GLY A 112 18.43 -9.42 -8.98
CA GLY A 112 19.46 -8.39 -8.82
C GLY A 112 19.74 -8.02 -7.37
N ASN A 113 20.87 -7.34 -7.15
CA ASN A 113 21.22 -6.73 -5.87
C ASN A 113 21.97 -5.42 -6.15
N THR A 114 21.28 -4.30 -5.99
CA THR A 114 21.75 -2.96 -6.36
C THR A 114 22.03 -2.12 -5.11
N GLU A 115 23.12 -1.34 -5.11
CA GLU A 115 23.32 -0.26 -4.14
C GLU A 115 22.39 0.92 -4.48
N VAL A 116 21.45 1.23 -3.58
CA VAL A 116 20.36 2.22 -3.80
C VAL A 116 20.48 3.43 -2.87
N GLY A 117 21.69 3.98 -2.77
CA GLY A 117 21.97 5.21 -2.02
C GLY A 117 22.85 5.02 -0.79
N ASP A 118 23.09 6.12 -0.08
CA ASP A 118 23.84 6.14 1.18
C ASP A 118 22.92 5.83 2.34
N PHE A 119 23.44 5.18 3.38
CA PHE A 119 22.70 4.96 4.61
C PHE A 119 22.39 6.29 5.30
N ARG A 120 21.11 6.54 5.54
CA ARG A 120 20.59 7.65 6.32
C ARG A 120 19.45 7.12 7.17
N VAL A 121 19.36 7.60 8.41
CA VAL A 121 18.43 7.06 9.42
C VAL A 121 16.97 7.25 8.98
N ASP A 122 16.68 8.39 8.33
CA ASP A 122 15.32 8.78 7.95
C ASP A 122 15.06 8.54 6.44
N THR A 123 15.68 7.52 5.84
CA THR A 123 15.39 7.13 4.45
C THR A 123 14.19 6.21 4.39
N ASP A 124 13.29 6.51 3.46
CA ASP A 124 12.17 5.65 3.12
C ASP A 124 12.21 5.20 1.66
N TYR A 125 11.48 4.13 1.36
CA TYR A 125 11.45 3.53 0.04
C TYR A 125 10.02 3.16 -0.34
N LEU A 126 9.62 3.55 -1.55
CA LEU A 126 8.35 3.20 -2.18
C LEU A 126 8.61 2.43 -3.48
N VAL A 127 7.64 1.65 -3.94
CA VAL A 127 7.69 0.91 -5.21
C VAL A 127 6.52 1.29 -6.10
N THR A 128 6.80 1.59 -7.37
CA THR A 128 5.79 2.03 -8.34
C THR A 128 6.40 2.15 -9.74
N ASP A 129 5.61 2.04 -10.81
CA ASP A 129 6.09 2.32 -12.17
C ASP A 129 6.13 3.85 -12.41
N VAL A 130 7.32 4.46 -12.30
CA VAL A 130 7.46 5.91 -12.50
C VAL A 130 7.69 6.29 -13.97
N ASN A 131 7.85 5.32 -14.88
CA ASN A 131 8.25 5.57 -16.25
C ASN A 131 7.29 5.03 -17.32
N GLY A 132 6.25 4.31 -16.89
CA GLY A 132 5.16 3.79 -17.71
C GLY A 132 5.57 2.62 -18.60
N ASP A 133 6.65 1.90 -18.27
CA ASP A 133 7.14 0.76 -19.04
C ASP A 133 6.55 -0.59 -18.59
N GLY A 134 5.74 -0.59 -17.53
CA GLY A 134 5.08 -1.76 -16.95
C GLY A 134 5.93 -2.49 -15.91
N ASN A 135 7.17 -2.06 -15.65
CA ASN A 135 7.99 -2.55 -14.56
C ASN A 135 7.90 -1.57 -13.39
N SER A 136 7.76 -2.10 -12.17
CA SER A 136 7.80 -1.27 -10.99
C SER A 136 9.23 -0.87 -10.65
N ASP A 137 9.42 0.42 -10.40
CA ASP A 137 10.67 1.05 -10.02
C ASP A 137 10.73 1.25 -8.50
N LEU A 138 11.88 1.67 -7.99
CA LEU A 138 12.08 1.99 -6.57
C LEU A 138 12.30 3.49 -6.38
N VAL A 139 11.56 4.12 -5.47
CA VAL A 139 11.71 5.54 -5.12
C VAL A 139 12.33 5.66 -3.73
N GLU A 140 13.56 6.16 -3.65
CA GLU A 140 14.27 6.48 -2.41
C GLU A 140 13.92 7.91 -1.98
N LEU A 141 13.43 8.08 -0.75
CA LEU A 141 13.09 9.37 -0.15
C LEU A 141 14.01 9.64 1.03
N TRP A 142 14.65 10.82 1.08
CA TRP A 142 15.50 11.18 2.22
C TRP A 142 15.62 12.69 2.42
N ASN A 143 16.01 13.06 3.63
CA ASN A 143 16.32 14.43 3.98
C ASN A 143 17.82 14.75 3.81
N ASN A 144 18.11 15.94 3.31
CA ASN A 144 19.46 16.48 3.27
C ASN A 144 19.43 18.00 3.47
N THR A 145 19.93 18.46 4.61
CA THR A 145 20.12 19.89 4.92
C THR A 145 18.85 20.70 4.67
N ASP A 146 17.79 20.39 5.42
CA ASP A 146 16.48 21.04 5.37
C ASP A 146 15.69 20.89 4.05
N LYS A 147 16.15 20.04 3.12
CA LYS A 147 15.44 19.69 1.89
C LYS A 147 15.16 18.19 1.85
N PHE A 148 14.04 17.80 1.24
CA PHE A 148 13.78 16.41 0.88
C PHE A 148 14.19 16.14 -0.57
N PHE A 149 14.59 14.92 -0.83
CA PHE A 149 14.98 14.43 -2.14
C PHE A 149 14.29 13.10 -2.42
N ALA A 150 13.95 12.91 -3.69
CA ALA A 150 13.43 11.68 -4.25
C ALA A 150 14.39 11.22 -5.35
N ALA A 151 14.99 10.04 -5.19
CA ALA A 151 15.72 9.36 -6.25
C ALA A 151 14.90 8.20 -6.80
N THR A 152 14.77 8.16 -8.11
CA THR A 152 14.07 7.08 -8.81
C THR A 152 15.11 6.11 -9.34
N TRP A 153 14.94 4.85 -8.99
CA TRP A 153 15.80 3.73 -9.39
C TRP A 153 14.97 2.86 -10.33
N ILE A 154 15.28 2.99 -11.62
CA ILE A 154 14.55 2.37 -12.72
C ILE A 154 14.92 0.90 -12.86
N SER A 155 13.92 0.04 -12.93
CA SER A 155 14.08 -1.40 -13.19
C SER A 155 14.59 -1.65 -14.61
N ASP A 156 15.46 -2.64 -14.76
CA ASP A 156 15.89 -3.15 -16.06
C ASP A 156 15.01 -4.32 -16.58
N GLY A 157 13.93 -4.62 -15.86
CA GLY A 157 13.02 -5.72 -16.15
C GLY A 157 13.61 -7.11 -15.89
N GLN A 158 14.80 -7.21 -15.26
CA GLN A 158 15.47 -8.46 -14.90
C GLN A 158 15.88 -8.47 -13.41
N GLY A 159 15.40 -7.48 -12.65
CA GLY A 159 15.69 -7.30 -11.23
C GLY A 159 16.84 -6.33 -10.93
N GLY A 160 17.58 -5.85 -11.93
CA GLY A 160 18.54 -4.78 -11.73
C GLY A 160 17.85 -3.43 -11.62
N LEU A 161 18.37 -2.56 -10.76
CA LEU A 161 17.92 -1.16 -10.63
C LEU A 161 19.02 -0.19 -11.07
N THR A 162 18.67 0.91 -11.74
CA THR A 162 19.59 1.98 -12.16
C THR A 162 19.02 3.36 -11.84
N LEU A 163 19.82 4.26 -11.28
CA LEU A 163 19.39 5.63 -11.00
C LEU A 163 18.91 6.35 -12.28
N GLY A 164 17.62 6.69 -12.34
CA GLY A 164 17.00 7.48 -13.40
C GLY A 164 17.05 8.98 -13.12
N GLY A 165 16.64 9.38 -11.91
CA GLY A 165 16.59 10.77 -11.49
C GLY A 165 16.88 10.96 -10.00
N ASN A 166 17.24 12.19 -9.63
CA ASN A 166 17.36 12.63 -8.24
C ASN A 166 16.87 14.07 -8.15
N THR A 167 15.63 14.23 -7.68
CA THR A 167 14.92 15.51 -7.62
C THR A 167 14.82 15.97 -6.17
N GLN A 168 15.06 17.26 -5.94
CA GLN A 168 14.70 17.88 -4.67
C GLN A 168 13.17 18.07 -4.61
N VAL A 169 12.50 17.40 -3.70
CA VAL A 169 11.04 17.44 -3.51
C VAL A 169 10.74 18.14 -2.19
N GLY A 170 10.44 19.43 -2.27
CA GLY A 170 10.03 20.21 -1.10
C GLY A 170 11.14 20.51 -0.07
N ASP A 171 10.69 20.92 1.11
CA ASP A 171 11.52 21.26 2.27
C ASP A 171 11.35 20.18 3.35
N PHE A 172 12.40 19.91 4.13
CA PHE A 172 12.28 18.97 5.26
C PHE A 172 11.34 19.50 6.32
N ARG A 173 10.34 18.69 6.66
CA ARG A 173 9.39 18.92 7.75
C ARG A 173 9.18 17.59 8.46
N VAL A 174 9.03 17.65 9.78
CA VAL A 174 8.99 16.46 10.66
C VAL A 174 7.74 15.61 10.42
N ASP A 175 6.66 16.22 9.90
CA ASP A 175 5.36 15.59 9.71
C ASP A 175 4.94 15.68 8.22
N THR A 176 5.83 15.24 7.32
CA THR A 176 5.54 15.16 5.88
C THR A 176 5.43 13.71 5.45
N ASP A 177 4.32 13.39 4.81
CA ASP A 177 4.06 12.09 4.22
C ASP A 177 4.26 12.15 2.71
N TYR A 178 4.68 11.02 2.14
CA TYR A 178 4.90 10.86 0.71
C TYR A 178 4.14 9.65 0.21
N LEU A 179 3.44 9.83 -0.90
CA LEU A 179 2.63 8.82 -1.54
C LEU A 179 2.99 8.76 -3.02
N VAL A 180 2.90 7.58 -3.64
CA VAL A 180 3.16 7.40 -5.07
C VAL A 180 1.89 6.92 -5.76
N THR A 181 1.53 7.57 -6.87
CA THR A 181 0.29 7.28 -7.62
C THR A 181 0.29 8.03 -8.94
N ASP A 182 -0.46 7.58 -9.95
CA ASP A 182 -0.72 8.37 -11.15
C ASP A 182 -1.83 9.40 -10.88
N VAL A 183 -1.49 10.67 -10.68
CA VAL A 183 -2.50 11.74 -10.43
C VAL A 183 -3.00 12.38 -11.73
N ASN A 184 -2.44 12.02 -12.88
CA ASN A 184 -2.68 12.73 -14.14
C ASN A 184 -3.14 11.83 -15.30
N GLY A 185 -3.16 10.51 -15.09
CA GLY A 185 -3.69 9.51 -16.01
C GLY A 185 -2.79 9.24 -17.21
N ASP A 186 -1.49 9.57 -17.13
CA ASP A 186 -0.54 9.33 -18.21
C ASP A 186 0.14 7.95 -18.16
N GLY A 187 -0.13 7.17 -17.12
CA GLY A 187 0.43 5.84 -16.88
C GLY A 187 1.77 5.85 -16.15
N ASN A 188 2.32 7.02 -15.79
CA ASN A 188 3.48 7.14 -14.93
C ASN A 188 3.03 7.51 -13.52
N SER A 189 3.58 6.83 -12.52
CA SER A 189 3.30 7.22 -11.13
C SER A 189 4.08 8.47 -10.74
N ASP A 190 3.35 9.41 -10.16
CA ASP A 190 3.81 10.68 -9.63
C ASP A 190 4.08 10.56 -8.12
N LEU A 191 4.71 11.58 -7.53
CA LEU A 191 4.92 11.67 -6.08
C LEU A 191 4.04 12.77 -5.49
N VAL A 192 3.27 12.45 -4.45
CA VAL A 192 2.47 13.41 -3.69
C VAL A 192 3.12 13.66 -2.32
N GLU A 193 3.54 14.89 -2.07
CA GLU A 193 4.05 15.37 -0.79
C GLU A 193 2.89 16.00 0.00
N LEU A 194 2.51 15.39 1.11
CA LEU A 194 1.53 15.93 2.05
C LEU A 194 2.23 16.61 3.22
N TRP A 195 1.91 17.88 3.43
CA TRP A 195 2.59 18.68 4.45
C TRP A 195 1.68 19.72 5.07
N ASN A 196 2.00 20.13 6.30
CA ASN A 196 1.25 21.15 7.00
C ASN A 196 1.95 22.53 7.01
N ASN A 197 1.15 23.59 6.99
CA ASN A 197 1.62 24.95 7.18
C ASN A 197 0.57 25.77 7.92
N THR A 198 0.89 26.18 9.14
CA THR A 198 0.11 27.16 9.91
C THR A 198 -1.39 26.84 9.87
N ASP A 199 -1.75 25.68 10.42
CA ASP A 199 -3.12 25.14 10.54
C ASP A 199 -3.78 24.63 9.24
N LYS A 200 -3.05 24.50 8.13
CA LYS A 200 -3.56 23.95 6.85
C LYS A 200 -2.73 22.78 6.37
N PHE A 201 -3.36 21.81 5.71
CA PHE A 201 -2.67 20.78 4.94
C PHE A 201 -2.56 21.17 3.47
N PHE A 202 -1.47 20.75 2.85
CA PHE A 202 -1.13 20.97 1.46
C PHE A 202 -0.67 19.67 0.81
N ALA A 203 -1.11 19.42 -0.42
CA ALA A 203 -0.63 18.36 -1.29
C ALA A 203 0.15 18.98 -2.44
N ALA A 204 1.47 18.79 -2.44
CA ALA A 204 2.33 19.13 -3.56
C ALA A 204 2.53 17.90 -4.45
N THR A 205 2.15 18.00 -5.71
CA THR A 205 2.29 16.91 -6.70
C THR A 205 3.54 17.14 -7.52
N TRP A 206 4.39 16.12 -7.57
CA TRP A 206 5.61 16.09 -8.34
C TRP A 206 5.43 15.10 -9.47
N ILE A 207 5.16 15.63 -10.66
CA ILE A 207 4.81 14.90 -11.87
C ILE A 207 6.06 14.26 -12.48
N SER A 208 5.97 12.97 -12.79
CA SER A 208 7.02 12.22 -13.47
C SER A 208 7.20 12.70 -14.91
N ASP A 209 8.46 12.73 -15.36
CA ASP A 209 8.81 12.99 -16.76
C ASP A 209 8.90 11.71 -17.62
N GLY A 210 8.55 10.56 -17.03
CA GLY A 210 8.63 9.24 -17.66
C GLY A 210 10.05 8.73 -17.84
N GLN A 211 11.06 9.39 -17.26
CA GLN A 211 12.48 8.99 -17.31
C GLN A 211 13.13 8.98 -15.91
N GLY A 212 12.30 9.06 -14.86
CA GLY A 212 12.70 9.10 -13.46
C GLY A 212 12.88 10.51 -12.89
N GLY A 213 12.81 11.56 -13.69
CA GLY A 213 12.78 12.93 -13.18
C GLY A 213 11.38 13.29 -12.65
N LEU A 214 11.33 14.08 -11.58
CA LEU A 214 10.08 14.63 -11.04
C LEU A 214 10.06 16.16 -11.18
N THR A 215 8.90 16.74 -11.46
CA THR A 215 8.69 18.20 -11.58
C THR A 215 7.46 18.65 -10.83
N LEU A 216 7.53 19.76 -10.08
CA LEU A 216 6.37 20.27 -9.35
C LEU A 216 5.24 20.65 -10.33
N GLY A 217 4.12 19.92 -10.26
CA GLY A 217 2.88 20.20 -10.99
C GLY A 217 2.03 21.23 -10.26
N SER A 218 1.57 20.89 -9.05
CA SER A 218 0.74 21.76 -8.23
C SER A 218 1.09 21.70 -6.75
N ASN A 219 0.56 22.65 -5.98
CA ASN A 219 0.60 22.65 -4.52
C ASN A 219 -0.74 23.16 -3.99
N THR A 220 -1.63 22.22 -3.71
CA THR A 220 -3.04 22.46 -3.41
C THR A 220 -3.26 22.42 -1.90
N GLN A 221 -4.02 23.37 -1.35
CA GLN A 221 -4.47 23.25 0.04
C GLN A 221 -5.60 22.21 0.14
N VAL A 222 -5.40 21.13 0.89
CA VAL A 222 -6.28 19.94 0.94
C VAL A 222 -6.91 19.71 2.32
N GLY A 223 -7.24 20.79 3.03
CA GLY A 223 -7.92 20.72 4.32
C GLY A 223 -7.29 21.62 5.39
N ASP A 224 -7.76 21.43 6.62
CA ASP A 224 -7.20 22.07 7.80
C ASP A 224 -6.29 21.06 8.52
N PHE A 225 -5.17 21.53 9.06
CA PHE A 225 -4.28 20.67 9.84
C PHE A 225 -4.99 20.21 11.12
N ARG A 226 -5.06 18.90 11.29
CA ARG A 226 -5.52 18.22 12.50
C ARG A 226 -4.57 17.06 12.76
N VAL A 227 -4.32 16.78 14.04
CA VAL A 227 -3.36 15.73 14.44
C VAL A 227 -3.82 14.34 14.01
N ASP A 228 -5.13 14.11 14.01
CA ASP A 228 -5.75 12.81 13.69
C ASP A 228 -6.35 12.82 12.27
N THR A 229 -5.65 13.45 11.31
CA THR A 229 -6.06 13.45 9.90
C THR A 229 -5.14 12.56 9.09
N ASP A 230 -5.75 11.63 8.36
CA ASP A 230 -5.08 10.74 7.45
C ASP A 230 -5.51 11.04 6.01
N TYR A 231 -4.64 10.74 5.05
CA TYR A 231 -4.93 10.83 3.63
C TYR A 231 -4.75 9.48 2.96
N LEU A 232 -5.76 9.06 2.22
CA LEU A 232 -5.70 7.91 1.32
C LEU A 232 -5.63 8.40 -0.13
N VAL A 233 -5.06 7.58 -1.01
CA VAL A 233 -4.89 7.88 -2.43
C VAL A 233 -5.53 6.78 -3.25
N THR A 234 -6.45 7.14 -4.14
CA THR A 234 -7.18 6.16 -4.94
C THR A 234 -8.00 6.86 -6.02
N ASP A 235 -8.34 6.19 -7.11
CA ASP A 235 -9.33 6.71 -8.08
C ASP A 235 -10.75 6.42 -7.55
N VAL A 236 -11.41 7.43 -7.00
CA VAL A 236 -12.77 7.30 -6.45
C VAL A 236 -13.86 7.48 -7.50
N ASN A 237 -13.51 7.91 -8.71
CA ASN A 237 -14.46 8.39 -9.71
C ASN A 237 -14.34 7.69 -11.08
N GLY A 238 -13.33 6.84 -11.24
CA GLY A 238 -13.12 5.98 -12.39
C GLY A 238 -12.61 6.71 -13.62
N ASP A 239 -11.99 7.90 -13.47
CA ASP A 239 -11.45 8.68 -14.59
C ASP A 239 -10.00 8.34 -14.93
N GLY A 240 -9.35 7.47 -14.14
CA GLY A 240 -7.96 7.06 -14.29
C GLY A 240 -6.97 7.99 -13.60
N ASN A 241 -7.42 9.05 -12.93
CA ASN A 241 -6.58 9.91 -12.11
C ASN A 241 -6.78 9.56 -10.64
N SER A 242 -5.69 9.46 -9.89
CA SER A 242 -5.79 9.21 -8.46
C SER A 242 -6.20 10.47 -7.70
N ASP A 243 -7.21 10.33 -6.85
CA ASP A 243 -7.74 11.37 -5.97
C ASP A 243 -7.17 11.24 -4.56
N LEU A 244 -7.36 12.27 -3.73
CA LEU A 244 -7.05 12.21 -2.29
C LEU A 244 -8.34 12.13 -1.46
N VAL A 245 -8.35 11.27 -0.45
CA VAL A 245 -9.43 11.18 0.54
C VAL A 245 -8.88 11.60 1.91
N GLU A 246 -9.24 12.80 2.37
CA GLU A 246 -8.94 13.32 3.71
C GLU A 246 -9.92 12.72 4.72
N LEU A 247 -9.41 11.88 5.62
CA LEU A 247 -10.17 11.35 6.75
C LEU A 247 -9.95 12.25 7.96
N TRP A 248 -11.04 12.75 8.55
CA TRP A 248 -10.92 13.69 9.67
C TRP A 248 -12.07 13.60 10.67
N ASN A 249 -11.74 13.88 11.93
CA ASN A 249 -12.68 13.94 13.04
C ASN A 249 -13.35 15.31 13.15
N ASN A 250 -14.68 15.32 13.25
CA ASN A 250 -15.45 16.47 13.70
C ASN A 250 -16.48 16.09 14.77
N ASN A 251 -16.23 16.50 16.02
CA ASN A 251 -17.16 16.32 17.14
C ASN A 251 -17.65 14.87 17.28
N ASN A 252 -16.71 13.92 17.26
CA ASN A 252 -16.96 12.46 17.35
C ASN A 252 -17.60 11.82 16.11
N ASN A 253 -17.53 12.45 14.94
CA ASN A 253 -17.91 11.81 13.68
C ASN A 253 -16.70 11.83 12.75
N PHE A 254 -16.48 10.74 12.02
CA PHE A 254 -15.50 10.71 10.94
C PHE A 254 -16.12 11.23 9.65
N PHE A 255 -15.32 11.99 8.93
CA PHE A 255 -15.66 12.54 7.63
C PHE A 255 -14.58 12.15 6.62
N ALA A 256 -15.00 11.78 5.43
CA ALA A 256 -14.15 11.60 4.25
C ALA A 256 -14.39 12.79 3.31
N ALA A 257 -13.42 13.69 3.22
CA ALA A 257 -13.40 14.77 2.25
C ALA A 257 -12.58 14.36 1.03
N THR A 258 -13.24 14.24 -0.11
CA THR A 258 -12.61 13.77 -1.34
C THR A 258 -12.18 14.94 -2.19
N TRP A 259 -10.89 15.00 -2.46
CA TRP A 259 -10.22 15.99 -3.28
C TRP A 259 -9.91 15.38 -4.64
N ILE A 260 -10.73 15.72 -5.63
CA ILE A 260 -10.68 15.19 -6.98
C ILE A 260 -9.53 15.82 -7.76
N SER A 261 -8.70 14.99 -8.39
CA SER A 261 -7.62 15.41 -9.26
C SER A 261 -8.17 16.16 -10.48
N ASP A 262 -7.45 17.20 -10.91
CA ASP A 262 -7.75 17.91 -12.16
C ASP A 262 -7.03 17.32 -13.38
N GLY A 263 -6.33 16.20 -13.20
CA GLY A 263 -5.52 15.54 -14.22
C GLY A 263 -4.27 16.31 -14.62
N GLN A 264 -3.89 17.36 -13.87
CA GLN A 264 -2.68 18.17 -14.08
C GLN A 264 -1.87 18.31 -12.77
N GLY A 265 -2.18 17.47 -11.78
CA GLY A 265 -1.60 17.44 -10.45
C GLY A 265 -2.27 18.35 -9.42
N GLY A 266 -3.26 19.17 -9.80
CA GLY A 266 -4.07 19.93 -8.85
C GLY A 266 -5.20 19.10 -8.27
N PHE A 267 -5.74 19.52 -7.12
CA PHE A 267 -6.93 18.90 -6.55
C PHE A 267 -8.03 19.92 -6.27
N SER A 268 -9.28 19.46 -6.27
CA SER A 268 -10.44 20.26 -5.89
C SER A 268 -11.40 19.47 -5.02
N LEU A 269 -11.96 20.10 -3.98
CA LEU A 269 -12.91 19.42 -3.10
C LEU A 269 -14.17 19.02 -3.88
N GLY A 270 -14.37 17.72 -4.07
CA GLY A 270 -15.56 17.15 -4.71
C GLY A 270 -16.68 16.94 -3.70
N SER A 271 -16.38 16.26 -2.59
CA SER A 271 -17.37 15.89 -1.58
C SER A 271 -16.81 15.95 -0.15
N ASN A 272 -17.69 15.92 0.84
CA ASN A 272 -17.33 15.73 2.25
C ASN A 272 -18.44 14.94 2.96
N THR A 273 -18.27 13.63 3.04
CA THR A 273 -19.27 12.69 3.54
C THR A 273 -18.94 12.27 4.96
N GLN A 274 -19.94 12.21 5.85
CA GLN A 274 -19.78 11.55 7.14
C GLN A 274 -19.73 10.02 6.94
N VAL A 275 -18.62 9.38 7.33
CA VAL A 275 -18.32 7.95 7.10
C VAL A 275 -18.26 7.13 8.39
N GLY A 276 -18.98 7.54 9.42
CA GLY A 276 -19.09 6.79 10.67
C GLY A 276 -18.95 7.67 11.90
N ASP A 277 -18.86 7.02 13.06
CA ASP A 277 -18.52 7.69 14.32
C ASP A 277 -17.01 7.65 14.52
N PHE A 278 -16.45 8.68 15.14
CA PHE A 278 -15.05 8.68 15.54
C PHE A 278 -14.79 7.64 16.63
N ARG A 279 -13.82 6.76 16.38
CA ARG A 279 -13.27 5.83 17.37
C ARG A 279 -11.75 5.84 17.19
N VAL A 280 -11.03 5.75 18.31
CA VAL A 280 -9.56 5.85 18.32
C VAL A 280 -8.91 4.71 17.53
N ASP A 281 -9.53 3.54 17.55
CA ASP A 281 -9.05 2.33 16.89
C ASP A 281 -9.86 2.02 15.61
N THR A 282 -10.34 3.05 14.90
CA THR A 282 -10.97 2.89 13.58
C THR A 282 -9.93 3.08 12.50
N ASP A 283 -9.85 2.13 11.58
CA ASP A 283 -9.04 2.23 10.37
C ASP A 283 -9.95 2.35 9.14
N TYR A 284 -9.42 2.97 8.08
CA TYR A 284 -10.07 3.01 6.77
C TYR A 284 -9.11 2.50 5.70
N LEU A 285 -9.61 1.64 4.83
CA LEU A 285 -8.91 1.16 3.65
C LEU A 285 -9.66 1.62 2.39
N VAL A 286 -8.93 1.84 1.30
CA VAL A 286 -9.50 2.16 -0.03
C VAL A 286 -9.40 0.95 -0.94
N THR A 287 -10.51 0.60 -1.60
CA THR A 287 -10.53 -0.45 -2.63
C THR A 287 -11.90 -0.50 -3.34
N ASP A 288 -11.99 -1.08 -4.53
CA ASP A 288 -13.28 -1.40 -5.16
C ASP A 288 -13.87 -2.70 -4.57
N VAL A 289 -14.87 -2.58 -3.69
CA VAL A 289 -15.53 -3.76 -3.08
C VAL A 289 -16.75 -4.24 -3.88
N ASN A 290 -17.12 -3.53 -4.95
CA ASN A 290 -18.37 -3.77 -5.67
C ASN A 290 -18.17 -4.09 -7.17
N GLY A 291 -16.97 -3.88 -7.69
CA GLY A 291 -16.54 -4.19 -9.05
C GLY A 291 -17.01 -3.18 -10.10
N ASP A 292 -17.27 -1.94 -9.72
CA ASP A 292 -17.71 -0.88 -10.65
C ASP A 292 -16.55 -0.02 -11.20
N GLY A 293 -15.33 -0.27 -10.74
CA GLY A 293 -14.12 0.46 -11.12
C GLY A 293 -13.89 1.74 -10.33
N ASN A 294 -14.76 2.08 -9.37
CA ASN A 294 -14.55 3.19 -8.45
C ASN A 294 -14.06 2.65 -7.10
N SER A 295 -13.10 3.33 -6.49
CA SER A 295 -12.64 2.93 -5.17
C SER A 295 -13.64 3.34 -4.08
N ASP A 296 -14.02 2.38 -3.26
CA ASP A 296 -14.85 2.51 -2.07
C ASP A 296 -13.98 2.66 -0.81
N LEU A 297 -14.61 2.96 0.34
CA LEU A 297 -13.94 2.87 1.65
C LEU A 297 -14.44 1.65 2.44
N VAL A 298 -13.52 1.01 3.16
CA VAL A 298 -13.82 0.00 4.16
C VAL A 298 -13.44 0.54 5.53
N GLU A 299 -14.45 0.90 6.33
CA GLU A 299 -14.30 1.29 7.74
C GLU A 299 -14.18 0.03 8.60
N LEU A 300 -13.11 -0.07 9.38
CA LEU A 300 -12.82 -1.20 10.25
C LEU A 300 -12.78 -0.73 11.71
N TRP A 301 -13.50 -1.40 12.62
CA TRP A 301 -13.49 -1.01 14.03
C TRP A 301 -13.86 -2.14 15.00
N ASN A 302 -13.40 -1.97 16.24
CA ASN A 302 -13.80 -2.79 17.38
C ASN A 302 -15.08 -2.26 18.06
N ASN A 303 -16.03 -3.15 18.30
CA ASN A 303 -17.18 -2.89 19.17
C ASN A 303 -17.41 -4.05 20.14
N ASN A 304 -17.05 -3.84 21.42
CA ASN A 304 -17.22 -4.80 22.50
C ASN A 304 -16.62 -6.18 22.19
N ASN A 305 -15.36 -6.21 21.74
CA ASN A 305 -14.59 -7.40 21.35
C ASN A 305 -15.06 -8.09 20.07
N ASN A 306 -15.93 -7.46 19.29
CA ASN A 306 -16.29 -7.93 17.95
C ASN A 306 -15.74 -6.94 16.93
N PHE A 307 -15.14 -7.45 15.86
CA PHE A 307 -14.67 -6.59 14.79
C PHE A 307 -15.76 -6.40 13.74
N PHE A 308 -15.89 -5.17 13.24
CA PHE A 308 -16.87 -4.81 12.23
C PHE A 308 -16.18 -4.17 11.04
N ALA A 309 -16.71 -4.47 9.86
CA ALA A 309 -16.34 -3.85 8.60
C ALA A 309 -17.58 -3.22 7.97
N ALA A 310 -17.55 -1.91 7.72
CA ALA A 310 -18.56 -1.21 6.94
C ALA A 310 -17.99 -0.78 5.60
N THR A 311 -18.74 -1.04 4.54
CA THR A 311 -18.39 -0.62 3.19
C THR A 311 -19.12 0.67 2.88
N TRP A 312 -18.38 1.71 2.51
CA TRP A 312 -18.88 3.00 2.07
C TRP A 312 -18.65 3.13 0.57
N ILE A 313 -19.73 2.95 -0.19
CA ILE A 313 -19.71 2.84 -1.65
C ILE A 313 -19.61 4.23 -2.27
N SER A 314 -18.63 4.42 -3.15
CA SER A 314 -18.46 5.64 -3.94
C SER A 314 -19.67 5.87 -4.84
N ASP A 315 -20.06 7.14 -5.00
CA ASP A 315 -21.06 7.56 -5.99
C ASP A 315 -20.46 7.93 -7.35
N GLY A 316 -19.13 7.72 -7.51
CA GLY A 316 -18.37 8.07 -8.70
C GLY A 316 -18.21 9.58 -8.91
N GLN A 317 -18.57 10.40 -7.92
CA GLN A 317 -18.41 11.87 -7.93
C GLN A 317 -17.69 12.35 -6.65
N GLY A 318 -17.05 11.42 -5.95
CA GLY A 318 -16.30 11.61 -4.71
C GLY A 318 -17.12 11.52 -3.43
N GLY A 319 -18.44 11.35 -3.50
CA GLY A 319 -19.29 11.08 -2.34
C GLY A 319 -19.32 9.60 -1.99
N PHE A 320 -19.55 9.29 -0.71
CA PHE A 320 -19.75 7.91 -0.25
C PHE A 320 -21.14 7.68 0.34
N SER A 321 -21.62 6.43 0.29
CA SER A 321 -22.85 6.00 0.93
C SER A 321 -22.68 4.64 1.62
N LEU A 322 -23.28 4.46 2.79
CA LEU A 322 -23.17 3.18 3.51
C LEU A 322 -23.81 2.05 2.69
N GLY A 323 -23.00 1.12 2.20
CA GLY A 323 -23.44 -0.06 1.48
C GLY A 323 -23.77 -1.22 2.42
N SER A 324 -22.88 -1.51 3.38
CA SER A 324 -23.08 -2.61 4.32
C SER A 324 -22.31 -2.40 5.62
N ASN A 325 -22.68 -3.14 6.66
CA ASN A 325 -21.98 -3.20 7.93
C ASN A 325 -22.07 -4.64 8.45
N THR A 326 -20.92 -5.31 8.52
CA THR A 326 -20.81 -6.76 8.78
C THR A 326 -19.88 -6.99 9.96
N GLN A 327 -20.27 -7.86 10.90
CA GLN A 327 -19.33 -8.37 11.89
C GLN A 327 -18.37 -9.37 11.21
N VAL A 328 -17.07 -9.13 11.28
CA VAL A 328 -16.02 -9.88 10.56
C VAL A 328 -15.04 -10.54 11.52
N GLY A 329 -15.58 -11.20 12.56
CA GLY A 329 -14.79 -11.95 13.53
C GLY A 329 -14.75 -11.31 14.93
N ASP A 330 -13.87 -11.85 15.75
CA ASP A 330 -13.61 -11.39 17.11
C ASP A 330 -12.42 -10.43 17.09
N PHE A 331 -12.49 -9.34 17.87
CA PHE A 331 -11.35 -8.45 18.00
C PHE A 331 -10.19 -9.16 18.73
N ARG A 332 -9.00 -9.13 18.14
CA ARG A 332 -7.76 -9.55 18.80
C ARG A 332 -6.73 -8.44 18.64
N VAL A 333 -5.91 -8.24 19.67
CA VAL A 333 -4.96 -7.11 19.75
C VAL A 333 -3.92 -7.15 18.63
N ASP A 334 -3.52 -8.35 18.20
CA ASP A 334 -2.47 -8.56 17.20
C ASP A 334 -3.10 -9.03 15.86
N THR A 335 -4.18 -8.38 15.42
CA THR A 335 -4.85 -8.70 14.14
C THR A 335 -4.52 -7.64 13.11
N ASP A 336 -4.03 -8.07 11.96
CA ASP A 336 -3.90 -7.22 10.78
C ASP A 336 -5.08 -7.44 9.84
N TYR A 337 -5.53 -6.39 9.16
CA TYR A 337 -6.61 -6.45 8.18
C TYR A 337 -6.13 -5.87 6.86
N LEU A 338 -6.43 -6.58 5.78
CA LEU A 338 -6.01 -6.22 4.44
C LEU A 338 -7.23 -6.33 3.52
N VAL A 339 -7.30 -5.49 2.49
CA VAL A 339 -8.34 -5.56 1.47
C VAL A 339 -7.73 -5.86 0.11
N THR A 340 -8.26 -6.87 -0.57
CA THR A 340 -7.73 -7.33 -1.86
C THR A 340 -8.67 -8.36 -2.51
N ASP A 341 -8.62 -8.53 -3.83
CA ASP A 341 -9.39 -9.58 -4.50
C ASP A 341 -8.68 -10.94 -4.33
N VAL A 342 -9.18 -11.80 -3.44
CA VAL A 342 -8.59 -13.14 -3.24
C VAL A 342 -9.26 -14.21 -4.09
N ASN A 343 -10.28 -13.86 -4.87
CA ASN A 343 -11.11 -14.84 -5.58
C ASN A 343 -11.27 -14.58 -7.09
N GLY A 344 -10.72 -13.46 -7.58
CA GLY A 344 -10.60 -13.11 -8.99
C GLY A 344 -11.92 -12.64 -9.59
N ASP A 345 -12.88 -12.21 -8.78
CA ASP A 345 -14.18 -11.69 -9.24
C ASP A 345 -14.19 -10.18 -9.47
N SER A 346 -13.01 -9.54 -9.39
CA SER A 346 -12.79 -8.10 -9.52
C SER A 346 -13.46 -7.29 -8.41
N LYS A 347 -13.78 -7.91 -7.27
CA LYS A 347 -14.19 -7.22 -6.05
C LYS A 347 -13.17 -7.52 -4.97
N SER A 348 -12.73 -6.49 -4.26
CA SER A 348 -11.88 -6.71 -3.12
C SER A 348 -12.64 -7.31 -1.95
N ASP A 349 -12.01 -8.32 -1.36
CA ASP A 349 -12.40 -9.05 -0.18
C ASP A 349 -11.64 -8.51 1.05
N LEU A 350 -12.06 -8.89 2.24
CA LEU A 350 -11.35 -8.59 3.49
C LEU A 350 -10.59 -9.83 3.96
N VAL A 351 -9.30 -9.68 4.23
CA VAL A 351 -8.45 -10.71 4.84
C VAL A 351 -8.08 -10.30 6.26
N GLU A 352 -8.46 -11.11 7.23
CA GLU A 352 -8.11 -10.98 8.64
C GLU A 352 -6.94 -11.93 8.94
N LEU A 353 -5.82 -11.37 9.38
CA LEU A 353 -4.60 -12.08 9.74
C LEU A 353 -4.46 -12.11 11.26
N TRP A 354 -4.53 -13.30 11.86
CA TRP A 354 -4.55 -13.45 13.31
C TRP A 354 -3.82 -14.70 13.79
N ASN A 355 -3.32 -14.67 15.02
CA ASN A 355 -2.64 -15.78 15.65
C ASN A 355 -3.46 -16.44 16.77
N ASN A 356 -3.14 -17.68 17.05
CA ASN A 356 -3.53 -18.36 18.29
C ASN A 356 -2.39 -19.25 18.77
N THR A 357 -1.87 -18.97 19.96
CA THR A 357 -0.84 -19.70 20.72
C THR A 357 0.38 -20.12 19.91
N ASP A 358 0.22 -21.06 18.99
CA ASP A 358 1.26 -21.68 18.18
C ASP A 358 1.13 -21.43 16.66
N ASN A 359 -0.03 -20.99 16.15
CA ASN A 359 -0.29 -20.92 14.71
C ASN A 359 -0.79 -19.54 14.28
N PHE A 360 -0.55 -19.21 13.01
CA PHE A 360 -1.09 -18.02 12.35
C PHE A 360 -2.16 -18.41 11.33
N PHE A 361 -3.20 -17.60 11.19
CA PHE A 361 -4.38 -17.86 10.37
C PHE A 361 -4.73 -16.65 9.51
N ALA A 362 -5.19 -16.93 8.30
CA ALA A 362 -5.86 -15.98 7.43
C ALA A 362 -7.34 -16.36 7.35
N THR A 363 -8.23 -15.48 7.80
CA THR A 363 -9.68 -15.59 7.55
C THR A 363 -10.05 -14.66 6.41
N THR A 364 -10.69 -15.18 5.37
CA THR A 364 -11.18 -14.37 4.25
C THR A 364 -12.67 -14.13 4.39
N TRP A 365 -13.08 -12.91 4.06
CA TRP A 365 -14.46 -12.49 4.00
C TRP A 365 -14.74 -11.92 2.61
N LEU A 366 -15.43 -12.71 1.79
CA LEU A 366 -15.67 -12.41 0.40
C LEU A 366 -16.76 -11.34 0.21
N SER A 367 -16.51 -10.39 -0.67
CA SER A 367 -17.48 -9.39 -1.10
C SER A 367 -18.61 -10.05 -1.91
N ILE A 368 -19.86 -9.72 -1.57
CA ILE A 368 -21.07 -10.27 -2.25
C ILE A 368 -21.83 -9.23 -3.05
#